data_AF-A0A7C5HVY7-F1
#
_entry.id   AF-A0A7C5HVY7-F1
#
_cell.length_a   1.000
_cell.length_b   1.000
_cell.length_c   1.000
_cell.angle_alpha   90.00
_cell.angle_beta   90.00
_cell.angle_gamma   90.00
#
_symmetry.space_group_name_H-M   'P 1'
#
loop_
_entity.id
_entity.type
_entity.pdbx_description
1 polymer ?
#
loop_
_entity_poly.entity_id
_entity_poly.type
_entity_poly.pdbx_seq_one_letter_code
_entity_poly.pdbx_strand_id
1 'polypeptide(L)'
;METLKNRNQNSSLPGWHSHQSLFQRSRTRKTLFRKGIRLGTMTVVIVFGIYGLIQCFNWIVDNGNTTSKTAATASPNEDLRQNDKQVARQLLQEIPFLNLKEASFQVTRRDTTLHLDTSIDPSLQDYMLGKLDRKNSRHIGLVALNPAGGEILMMAGYDKIN
;
A
#
# COMPACT_ATOMS: atom_id res chain seq x y z
N MET A 1 11.96 -2.13 63.41
CA MET A 1 12.82 -1.79 62.26
C MET A 1 11.98 -1.94 61.01
N GLU A 2 11.37 -0.85 60.55
CA GLU A 2 10.53 -0.82 59.35
C GLU A 2 11.42 -0.51 58.14
N THR A 3 11.35 -1.34 57.10
CA THR A 3 12.08 -1.13 55.85
C THR A 3 11.19 -0.34 54.88
N LEU A 4 11.63 0.86 54.53
CA LEU A 4 10.98 1.74 53.55
C LEU A 4 10.98 1.09 52.17
N LYS A 5 9.81 0.68 51.69
CA LYS A 5 9.57 0.16 50.34
C LYS A 5 9.59 1.33 49.35
N ASN A 6 10.65 1.39 48.54
CA ASN A 6 10.86 2.38 47.49
C ASN A 6 9.76 2.27 46.40
N ARG A 7 8.86 3.27 46.35
CA ARG A 7 7.87 3.49 45.29
C ARG A 7 8.48 4.34 44.18
N ASN A 8 9.27 3.72 43.30
CA ASN A 8 9.56 4.33 42.01
C ASN A 8 9.59 3.26 40.91
N GLN A 9 8.43 2.65 40.70
CA GLN A 9 8.18 1.83 39.53
C GLN A 9 7.61 2.76 38.46
N ASN A 10 8.49 3.33 37.64
CA ASN A 10 8.10 3.94 36.37
C ASN A 10 7.31 2.88 35.57
N SER A 11 6.06 3.20 35.24
CA SER A 11 5.23 2.44 34.32
C SER A 11 5.97 2.37 32.98
N SER A 12 6.57 1.22 32.69
CA SER A 12 7.21 0.94 31.42
C SER A 12 6.17 0.97 30.31
N LEU A 13 6.06 2.12 29.63
CA LEU A 13 5.37 2.25 28.37
C LEU A 13 5.89 1.14 27.43
N PRO A 14 5.02 0.39 26.73
CA PRO A 14 5.45 -0.68 25.84
C PRO A 14 6.48 -0.14 24.84
N GLY A 15 7.72 -0.60 24.95
CA GLY A 15 8.80 -0.17 24.07
C GLY A 15 8.46 -0.50 22.62
N TRP A 16 8.70 0.44 21.72
CA TRP A 16 8.37 0.38 20.28
C TRP A 16 8.78 -0.93 19.58
N HIS A 17 9.76 -1.65 20.12
CA HIS A 17 10.19 -2.97 19.67
C HIS A 17 9.10 -4.05 19.73
N SER A 18 8.13 -3.96 20.66
CA SER A 18 7.02 -4.92 20.75
C SER A 18 6.12 -4.87 19.50
N HIS A 19 5.96 -3.69 18.90
CA HIS A 19 5.17 -3.49 17.69
C HIS A 19 5.82 -4.10 16.43
N GLN A 20 7.15 -4.26 16.40
CA GLN A 20 7.83 -4.88 15.24
C GLN A 20 7.57 -6.38 15.11
N SER A 21 7.29 -7.06 16.22
CA SER A 21 7.08 -8.51 16.26
C SER A 21 5.85 -8.98 15.47
N LEU A 22 4.85 -8.10 15.31
CA LEU A 22 3.62 -8.37 14.55
C LEU A 22 3.87 -8.48 13.03
N PHE A 23 4.89 -7.80 12.49
CA PHE A 23 5.13 -7.76 11.04
C PHE A 23 6.11 -8.83 10.52
N GLN A 24 6.95 -9.41 11.38
CA GLN A 24 7.99 -10.35 10.93
C GLN A 24 7.49 -11.78 10.67
N ARG A 25 6.31 -12.15 11.17
CA ARG A 25 5.86 -13.56 11.15
C ARG A 25 5.36 -14.09 9.79
N SER A 26 5.35 -13.27 8.72
CA SER A 26 4.72 -13.66 7.45
C SER A 26 5.66 -13.88 6.25
N ARG A 27 6.98 -13.70 6.38
CA ARG A 27 7.89 -13.76 5.20
C ARG A 27 8.36 -15.16 4.81
N THR A 28 8.51 -16.10 5.75
CA THR A 28 9.08 -17.43 5.46
C THR A 28 8.07 -18.47 4.96
N ARG A 29 6.76 -18.28 5.18
CA ARG A 29 5.72 -19.22 4.69
C ARG A 29 5.14 -18.86 3.31
N LYS A 30 5.37 -17.63 2.82
CA LYS A 30 4.73 -17.11 1.59
C LYS A 30 5.35 -17.65 0.28
N THR A 31 6.60 -18.12 0.28
CA THR A 31 7.26 -18.62 -0.93
C THR A 31 6.79 -20.02 -1.32
N LEU A 32 6.46 -20.86 -0.33
CA LEU A 32 5.93 -22.21 -0.55
C LEU A 32 4.42 -22.18 -0.87
N PHE A 33 3.64 -21.34 -0.18
CA PHE A 33 2.20 -21.21 -0.43
C PHE A 33 1.87 -20.65 -1.82
N ARG A 34 2.72 -19.76 -2.36
CA ARG A 34 2.56 -19.23 -3.73
C ARG A 34 2.75 -20.29 -4.81
N LYS A 35 3.60 -21.31 -4.59
CA LYS A 35 3.77 -22.42 -5.55
C LYS A 35 2.56 -23.36 -5.53
N GLY A 36 2.00 -23.64 -4.35
CA GLY A 36 0.79 -24.48 -4.20
C GLY A 36 -0.45 -23.84 -4.82
N ILE A 37 -0.66 -22.53 -4.61
CA ILE A 37 -1.80 -21.80 -5.20
C ILE A 37 -1.73 -21.83 -6.73
N ARG A 38 -0.54 -21.70 -7.34
CA ARG A 38 -0.40 -21.70 -8.81
C ARG A 38 -0.79 -23.03 -9.44
N LEU A 39 -0.45 -24.16 -8.82
CA LEU A 39 -0.90 -25.48 -9.27
C LEU A 39 -2.43 -25.63 -9.13
N GLY A 40 -2.98 -25.22 -7.98
CA GLY A 40 -4.42 -25.27 -7.74
C GLY A 40 -5.22 -24.40 -8.72
N THR A 41 -4.73 -23.21 -9.06
CA THR A 41 -5.40 -22.36 -10.06
C THR A 41 -5.37 -22.98 -11.46
N MET A 42 -4.28 -23.67 -11.83
CA MET A 42 -4.18 -24.31 -13.14
C MET A 42 -5.14 -25.50 -13.27
N THR A 43 -5.26 -26.33 -12.24
CA THR A 43 -6.21 -27.44 -12.25
C THR A 43 -7.65 -26.96 -12.28
N VAL A 44 -7.99 -25.91 -11.52
CA VAL A 44 -9.32 -25.30 -11.55
C VAL A 44 -9.62 -24.73 -12.93
N VAL A 45 -8.71 -23.98 -13.56
CA VAL A 45 -8.93 -23.43 -14.92
C VAL A 45 -9.12 -24.55 -15.95
N ILE A 46 -8.39 -25.65 -15.85
CA ILE A 46 -8.55 -26.79 -16.77
C ILE A 46 -9.92 -27.45 -16.58
N VAL A 47 -10.34 -27.70 -15.34
CA VAL A 47 -11.65 -28.31 -15.04
C VAL A 47 -12.78 -27.38 -15.49
N PHE A 48 -12.69 -26.07 -15.21
CA PHE A 48 -13.67 -25.10 -15.69
C PHE A 48 -13.65 -24.94 -17.21
N GLY A 49 -12.49 -25.07 -17.87
CA GLY A 49 -12.38 -25.05 -19.33
C GLY A 49 -13.09 -26.25 -19.97
N ILE A 50 -12.87 -27.46 -19.44
CA ILE A 50 -13.53 -28.68 -19.92
C ILE A 50 -15.04 -28.62 -19.63
N TYR A 51 -15.43 -28.20 -18.43
CA TYR A 51 -16.84 -28.06 -18.05
C TYR A 51 -17.54 -26.98 -18.90
N GLY A 52 -16.86 -25.87 -19.17
CA GLY A 52 -17.34 -24.80 -20.06
C GLY A 52 -17.51 -25.27 -21.50
N LEU A 53 -16.61 -26.13 -22.01
CA LEU A 53 -16.75 -26.75 -23.32
C LEU A 53 -17.98 -27.66 -23.40
N ILE A 54 -18.22 -28.50 -22.39
CA ILE A 54 -19.40 -29.38 -22.33
C ILE A 54 -20.69 -28.55 -22.26
N GLN A 55 -20.70 -27.48 -21.45
CA GLN A 55 -21.85 -26.59 -21.34
C GLN A 55 -22.08 -25.74 -22.59
N CYS A 56 -21.00 -25.32 -23.29
CA CYS A 56 -21.13 -24.63 -24.58
C CYS A 56 -21.74 -25.55 -25.65
N PHE A 57 -21.38 -26.84 -25.66
CA PHE A 57 -21.99 -27.81 -26.57
C PHE A 57 -23.48 -28.03 -26.28
N ASN A 58 -23.89 -28.14 -25.01
CA ASN A 58 -25.31 -28.23 -24.65
C ASN A 58 -26.08 -26.94 -24.98
N TRP A 59 -25.49 -25.77 -24.72
CA TRP A 59 -26.12 -24.47 -25.02
C TRP A 59 -26.27 -24.20 -26.53
N ILE A 60 -25.35 -24.67 -27.37
CA ILE A 60 -25.48 -24.57 -28.84
C ILE A 60 -26.60 -25.45 -29.39
N VAL A 61 -26.90 -26.59 -28.73
CA VAL A 61 -28.04 -27.45 -29.07
C VAL A 61 -29.36 -26.87 -28.53
N ASP A 62 -29.33 -26.19 -27.38
CA ASP A 62 -30.51 -25.55 -26.76
C ASP A 62 -30.82 -24.12 -27.29
N ASN A 63 -29.91 -23.46 -28.00
CA ASN A 63 -30.11 -22.09 -28.52
C ASN A 63 -30.96 -21.99 -29.81
N GLY A 64 -31.61 -23.07 -30.23
CA GLY A 64 -32.62 -23.05 -31.30
C GLY A 64 -33.93 -22.35 -30.90
N ASN A 65 -34.11 -22.01 -29.62
CA ASN A 65 -35.35 -21.40 -29.12
C ASN A 65 -35.09 -20.38 -28.00
N THR A 66 -35.63 -19.18 -28.23
CA THR A 66 -36.03 -18.14 -27.26
C THR A 66 -35.10 -16.95 -26.97
N THR A 67 -35.39 -15.92 -27.77
CA THR A 67 -35.47 -14.48 -27.51
C THR A 67 -35.78 -14.04 -26.07
N SER A 68 -35.11 -12.94 -25.65
CA SER A 68 -35.65 -11.75 -24.96
C SER A 68 -35.08 -11.42 -23.57
N LYS A 69 -34.34 -10.28 -23.55
CA LYS A 69 -34.59 -9.06 -22.75
C LYS A 69 -34.58 -9.18 -21.21
N THR A 70 -33.74 -8.38 -20.55
CA THR A 70 -34.16 -7.29 -19.63
C THR A 70 -32.93 -6.54 -19.09
N ALA A 71 -33.00 -5.21 -19.21
CA ALA A 71 -32.07 -4.23 -18.68
C ALA A 71 -32.66 -3.53 -17.43
N ALA A 72 -31.79 -2.82 -16.71
CA ALA A 72 -32.01 -1.94 -15.55
C ALA A 72 -31.87 -2.65 -14.18
N THR A 73 -31.11 -2.16 -13.19
CA THR A 73 -30.73 -0.78 -12.85
C THR A 73 -29.46 -0.81 -11.99
N ALA A 74 -28.36 -0.17 -12.41
CA ALA A 74 -27.15 -0.02 -11.60
C ALA A 74 -27.03 1.43 -11.11
N SER A 75 -26.81 1.57 -9.81
CA SER A 75 -26.62 2.83 -9.08
C SER A 75 -25.42 3.63 -9.66
N PRO A 76 -25.57 4.90 -10.08
CA PRO A 76 -24.52 5.63 -10.79
C PRO A 76 -23.30 6.08 -9.97
N ASN A 77 -23.22 5.79 -8.66
CA ASN A 77 -22.27 6.46 -7.75
C ASN A 77 -21.05 5.63 -7.30
N GLU A 78 -20.96 4.35 -7.64
CA GLU A 78 -19.81 3.51 -7.25
C GLU A 78 -18.69 3.53 -8.30
N ASP A 79 -19.02 3.63 -9.59
CA ASP A 79 -18.03 3.60 -10.69
C ASP A 79 -17.15 4.87 -10.75
N LEU A 80 -17.68 6.03 -10.35
CA LEU A 80 -16.93 7.30 -10.32
C LEU A 80 -15.79 7.26 -9.28
N ARG A 81 -16.03 6.70 -8.09
CA ARG A 81 -15.04 6.67 -7.00
C ARG A 81 -13.88 5.71 -7.27
N GLN A 82 -14.14 4.62 -8.00
CA GLN A 82 -13.08 3.68 -8.39
C GLN A 82 -12.15 4.30 -9.44
N ASN A 83 -12.69 5.14 -10.32
CA ASN A 83 -11.92 5.89 -11.30
C ASN A 83 -11.05 6.98 -10.64
N ASP A 84 -11.59 7.73 -9.67
CA ASP A 84 -10.87 8.81 -8.98
C ASP A 84 -9.54 8.37 -8.37
N LYS A 85 -9.49 7.17 -7.77
CA LYS A 85 -8.25 6.63 -7.23
C LYS A 85 -7.23 6.27 -8.31
N GLN A 86 -7.69 5.76 -9.45
CA GLN A 86 -6.82 5.44 -10.58
C GLN A 86 -6.28 6.71 -11.22
N VAL A 87 -7.12 7.74 -11.36
CA VAL A 87 -6.74 9.08 -11.83
C VAL A 87 -5.73 9.71 -10.88
N ALA A 88 -6.00 9.73 -9.57
CA ALA A 88 -5.07 10.24 -8.58
C ALA A 88 -3.72 9.51 -8.64
N ARG A 89 -3.73 8.17 -8.76
CA ARG A 89 -2.49 7.40 -8.94
C ARG A 89 -1.74 7.79 -10.21
N GLN A 90 -2.44 7.92 -11.33
CA GLN A 90 -1.83 8.34 -12.60
C GLN A 90 -1.23 9.75 -12.51
N LEU A 91 -1.85 10.66 -11.75
CA LEU A 91 -1.36 12.02 -11.53
C LEU A 91 -0.15 12.06 -10.60
N LEU A 92 -0.11 11.21 -9.58
CA LEU A 92 0.94 11.19 -8.54
C LEU A 92 2.15 10.31 -8.88
N GLN A 93 2.06 9.44 -9.90
CA GLN A 93 3.06 8.38 -10.18
C GLN A 93 4.49 8.90 -10.43
N GLU A 94 4.63 10.13 -10.90
CA GLU A 94 5.92 10.73 -11.28
C GLU A 94 6.40 11.77 -10.25
N ILE A 95 5.65 11.99 -9.17
CA ILE A 95 5.96 13.03 -8.19
C ILE A 95 6.94 12.48 -7.15
N PRO A 96 8.15 13.05 -7.00
CA PRO A 96 9.11 12.57 -6.03
C PRO A 96 8.70 13.03 -4.62
N PHE A 97 8.19 12.10 -3.81
CA PHE A 97 7.89 12.34 -2.39
C PHE A 97 9.12 12.18 -1.48
N LEU A 98 10.24 11.71 -2.03
CA LEU A 98 11.48 11.53 -1.30
C LEU A 98 12.19 12.88 -1.14
N ASN A 99 12.62 13.21 0.08
CA ASN A 99 13.41 14.41 0.37
C ASN A 99 12.73 15.74 -0.04
N LEU A 100 11.39 15.80 0.00
CA LEU A 100 10.60 17.02 -0.11
C LEU A 100 11.11 18.17 0.80
N LYS A 101 11.21 19.38 0.24
CA LYS A 101 11.67 20.56 0.99
C LYS A 101 10.52 21.41 1.54
N GLU A 102 9.31 21.15 1.07
CA GLU A 102 8.13 21.95 1.35
C GLU A 102 6.97 21.01 1.69
N ALA A 103 6.14 21.42 2.65
CA ALA A 103 4.97 20.64 3.06
C ALA A 103 3.85 20.71 2.02
N SER A 104 3.76 21.83 1.29
CA SER A 104 2.79 22.06 0.23
C SER A 104 3.51 22.51 -1.02
N PHE A 105 3.17 21.94 -2.17
CA PHE A 105 3.79 22.31 -3.44
C PHE A 105 2.82 22.12 -4.61
N GLN A 106 3.12 22.82 -5.71
CA GLN A 106 2.32 22.76 -6.93
C GLN A 106 3.03 21.93 -8.00
N VAL A 107 2.27 21.08 -8.67
CA VAL A 107 2.75 20.29 -9.81
C VAL A 107 1.81 20.49 -10.99
N THR A 108 2.36 21.00 -12.09
CA THR A 108 1.61 21.16 -13.35
C THR A 108 1.83 19.94 -14.24
N ARG A 109 0.73 19.31 -14.68
CA ARG A 109 0.77 18.16 -15.58
C ARG A 109 -0.33 18.26 -16.63
N ARG A 110 0.04 18.20 -17.92
CA ARG A 110 -0.90 18.15 -19.07
C ARG A 110 -2.05 19.16 -18.91
N ASP A 111 -1.69 20.41 -18.64
CA ASP A 111 -2.60 21.56 -18.43
C ASP A 111 -3.42 21.58 -17.13
N THR A 112 -3.17 20.66 -16.20
CA THR A 112 -3.76 20.67 -14.85
C THR A 112 -2.70 21.03 -13.82
N THR A 113 -2.94 22.09 -13.04
CA THR A 113 -2.12 22.43 -11.86
C THR A 113 -2.72 21.77 -10.63
N LEU A 114 -1.94 20.91 -9.98
CA LEU A 114 -2.31 20.22 -8.76
C LEU A 114 -1.65 20.91 -7.57
N HIS A 115 -2.45 21.25 -6.55
CA HIS A 115 -1.94 21.64 -5.25
C HIS A 115 -1.88 20.39 -4.37
N LEU A 116 -0.70 20.10 -3.83
CA LEU A 116 -0.46 18.94 -2.98
C LEU A 116 -0.11 19.44 -1.60
N ASP A 117 -0.92 19.04 -0.62
CA ASP A 117 -0.67 19.27 0.79
C ASP A 117 -0.26 17.96 1.45
N THR A 118 0.90 17.97 2.10
CA THR A 118 1.47 16.80 2.77
C THR A 118 1.61 17.05 4.26
N SER A 119 1.57 15.98 5.05
CA SER A 119 1.85 16.03 6.48
C SER A 119 3.35 15.99 6.82
N ILE A 120 4.22 16.13 5.81
CA ILE A 120 5.66 16.13 6.01
C ILE A 120 6.07 17.42 6.73
N ASP A 121 6.87 17.27 7.78
CA ASP A 121 7.56 18.37 8.46
C ASP A 121 8.91 18.61 7.76
N PRO A 122 9.07 19.72 7.03
CA PRO A 122 10.31 20.01 6.32
C PRO A 122 11.50 20.20 7.26
N SER A 123 11.28 20.73 8.46
CA SER A 123 12.35 20.98 9.43
C SER A 123 12.91 19.67 9.97
N LEU A 124 12.03 18.71 10.31
CA LEU A 124 12.43 17.37 10.70
C LEU A 124 13.16 16.66 9.56
N GLN A 125 12.67 16.80 8.34
CA GLN A 125 13.26 16.15 7.18
C GLN A 125 14.67 16.68 6.87
N ASP A 126 14.85 17.99 6.85
CA ASP A 126 16.15 18.63 6.63
C ASP A 126 17.15 18.26 7.72
N TYR A 127 16.71 18.25 8.98
CA TYR A 127 17.53 17.81 10.10
C TYR A 127 18.03 16.37 9.88
N MET A 128 17.13 15.45 9.53
CA MET A 128 17.46 14.04 9.31
C MET A 128 18.37 13.84 8.11
N LEU A 129 18.13 14.58 7.02
CA LEU A 129 18.99 14.56 5.82
C LEU A 129 20.43 14.98 6.16
N GLY A 130 20.61 15.99 7.01
CA GLY A 130 21.92 16.43 7.49
C GLY A 130 22.63 15.41 8.40
N LYS A 131 21.90 14.47 9.00
CA LYS A 131 22.44 13.45 9.91
C LYS A 131 22.70 12.08 9.27
N LEU A 132 22.37 11.91 7.99
CA LEU A 132 22.59 10.65 7.28
C LEU A 132 24.09 10.33 7.15
N ASP A 133 24.50 9.11 7.51
CA ASP A 133 25.85 8.61 7.21
C ASP A 133 25.97 8.15 5.76
N ARG A 134 26.20 9.13 4.88
CA ARG A 134 26.38 8.93 3.43
C ARG A 134 27.75 8.35 3.05
N LYS A 135 28.71 8.32 3.99
CA LYS A 135 30.08 7.86 3.74
C LYS A 135 30.13 6.33 3.73
N ASN A 136 29.53 5.73 4.75
CA ASN A 136 29.61 4.28 4.96
C ASN A 136 28.39 3.52 4.41
N SER A 137 27.28 4.22 4.14
CA SER A 137 26.05 3.60 3.64
C SER A 137 25.85 3.88 2.14
N ARG A 138 25.53 2.83 1.39
CA ARG A 138 25.18 2.93 -0.04
C ARG A 138 23.73 3.36 -0.25
N HIS A 139 22.83 2.85 0.60
CA HIS A 139 21.39 3.14 0.53
C HIS A 139 20.87 3.39 1.94
N ILE A 140 20.09 4.46 2.11
CA ILE A 140 19.45 4.81 3.37
C ILE A 140 18.00 5.19 3.08
N GLY A 141 17.08 4.70 3.90
CA GLY A 141 15.68 5.11 3.90
C GLY A 141 15.20 5.25 5.34
N LEU A 142 14.67 6.41 5.68
CA LEU A 142 14.10 6.75 6.97
C LEU A 142 12.68 7.23 6.75
N VAL A 143 11.76 6.76 7.59
CA VAL A 143 10.37 7.20 7.60
C VAL A 143 9.97 7.46 9.04
N ALA A 144 9.49 8.66 9.31
CA ALA A 144 8.85 8.99 10.59
C ALA A 144 7.33 8.99 10.41
N LEU A 145 6.62 8.34 11.33
CA LEU A 145 5.18 8.20 11.32
C LEU A 145 4.61 8.78 12.61
N ASN A 146 3.52 9.53 12.52
CA ASN A 146 2.66 9.82 13.66
C ASN A 146 1.95 8.51 14.09
N PRO A 147 2.21 7.97 15.29
CA PRO A 147 1.62 6.69 15.70
C PRO A 147 0.11 6.76 15.95
N ALA A 148 -0.44 7.96 16.21
CA ALA A 148 -1.86 8.14 16.46
C ALA A 148 -2.68 8.19 15.16
N GLY A 149 -2.19 8.94 14.16
CA GLY A 149 -2.89 9.17 12.90
C GLY A 149 -2.41 8.33 11.70
N GLY A 150 -1.23 7.72 11.80
CA GLY A 150 -0.60 7.03 10.66
C GLY A 150 -0.10 7.97 9.57
N GLU A 151 0.00 9.27 9.86
CA GLU A 151 0.53 10.27 8.95
C GLU A 151 2.05 10.15 8.85
N ILE A 152 2.59 10.31 7.65
CA ILE A 152 4.04 10.32 7.43
C ILE A 152 4.54 11.73 7.67
N LEU A 153 5.34 11.90 8.72
CA LEU A 153 5.93 13.18 9.11
C LEU A 153 7.25 13.46 8.38
N MET A 154 7.93 12.42 7.92
CA MET A 154 9.19 12.56 7.18
C MET A 154 9.43 11.31 6.33
N MET A 155 9.96 11.51 5.12
CA MET A 155 10.47 10.48 4.24
C MET A 155 11.80 10.93 3.65
N ALA A 156 12.90 10.57 4.32
CA ALA A 156 14.25 10.91 3.92
C ALA A 156 14.99 9.67 3.41
N GLY A 157 15.77 9.83 2.35
CA GLY A 157 16.60 8.76 1.83
C GLY A 157 17.83 9.25 1.09
N TYR A 158 18.77 8.33 0.92
CA TYR A 158 20.00 8.55 0.20
C TYR A 158 20.32 7.31 -0.62
N ASP A 159 20.59 7.51 -1.90
CA ASP A 159 21.20 6.51 -2.78
C ASP A 159 22.53 7.07 -3.25
N LYS A 160 23.61 6.30 -3.12
CA LYS A 160 24.93 6.72 -3.57
C LYS A 160 25.05 6.74 -5.10
N ILE A 161 24.19 6.02 -5.81
CA ILE A 161 24.27 5.81 -7.26
C ILE A 161 23.41 6.81 -8.03
N ASN A 162 22.39 7.39 -7.38
CA ASN A 162 21.34 8.19 -8.00
C ASN A 162 21.31 9.57 -7.36
#